data_AF-A0A2V4BRW6-F1
#
_entry.id   AF-A0A2V4BRW6-F1
#
_cell.length_a   1.000
_cell.length_b   1.000
_cell.length_c   1.000
_cell.angle_alpha   90.00
_cell.angle_beta   90.00
_cell.angle_gamma   90.00
#
_symmetry.space_group_name_H-M   'P 1'
#
loop_
_entity.id
_entity.type
_entity.pdbx_description
1 polymer ?
#
loop_
_entity_poly.entity_id
_entity_poly.type
_entity_poly.pdbx_seq_one_letter_code
_entity_poly.pdbx_strand_id
1 'polypeptide(L)'
;MGLAEKRLAESIKVEKIPAFEAKLKDKAGYDIKVDIDWNTFTAFNQYPLERLDIVFDDLESFVKKICADDMGKEALKEKLSTIHLTNTENNDEVAMELKDNTLYLTHQLVQASFSSQTDSQIADYVEKLL
;
A
#
# COMPACT_ATOMS: atom_id res chain seq x y z
N MET A 1 6.17 -1.21 -20.54
CA MET A 1 6.52 0.08 -19.89
C MET A 1 7.23 1.02 -20.86
N GLY A 2 6.62 2.16 -21.18
CA GLY A 2 7.21 3.25 -21.96
C GLY A 2 8.15 4.13 -21.13
N LEU A 3 8.75 5.16 -21.74
CA LEU A 3 9.73 6.03 -21.07
C LEU A 3 9.09 6.90 -19.98
N ALA A 4 7.85 7.34 -20.17
CA ALA A 4 7.14 8.18 -19.23
C ALA A 4 6.82 7.41 -17.94
N GLU A 5 6.33 6.17 -18.07
CA GLU A 5 6.07 5.27 -16.95
C GLU A 5 7.38 4.92 -16.21
N LYS A 6 8.48 4.65 -16.93
CA LYS A 6 9.80 4.40 -16.33
C LYS A 6 10.27 5.56 -15.45
N ARG A 7 10.17 6.79 -15.97
CA ARG A 7 10.60 8.00 -15.24
C ARG A 7 9.75 8.25 -14.00
N LEU A 8 8.43 8.07 -14.12
CA LEU A 8 7.52 8.28 -13.00
C LEU A 8 7.69 7.19 -11.93
N ALA A 9 7.81 5.92 -12.31
CA ALA A 9 8.09 4.82 -11.39
C ALA A 9 9.41 5.06 -10.62
N GLU A 10 10.46 5.52 -11.30
CA GLU A 10 11.74 5.84 -10.65
C GLU A 10 11.62 7.01 -9.67
N SER A 11 10.92 8.10 -10.01
CA SER A 11 10.66 9.21 -9.07
C SER A 11 9.89 8.72 -7.85
N ILE A 12 8.85 7.91 -8.02
CA ILE A 12 8.10 7.34 -6.90
C ILE A 12 9.01 6.48 -6.02
N LYS A 13 9.86 5.65 -6.63
CA LYS A 13 10.78 4.77 -5.91
C LYS A 13 11.83 5.52 -5.09
N VAL A 14 12.40 6.59 -5.64
CA VAL A 14 13.52 7.31 -5.02
C VAL A 14 13.05 8.41 -4.06
N GLU A 15 11.90 9.02 -4.33
CA GLU A 15 11.40 10.17 -3.57
C GLU A 15 10.22 9.80 -2.67
N LYS A 16 9.17 9.19 -3.24
CA LYS A 16 7.91 8.98 -2.52
C LYS A 16 7.95 7.81 -1.55
N ILE A 17 8.50 6.66 -1.96
CA ILE A 17 8.55 5.47 -1.09
C ILE A 17 9.34 5.74 0.21
N PRO A 18 10.57 6.28 0.18
CA PRO A 18 11.30 6.53 1.42
C PRO A 18 10.61 7.54 2.34
N ALA A 19 9.99 8.57 1.75
CA ALA A 19 9.22 9.55 2.52
C ALA A 19 7.99 8.89 3.17
N PHE A 20 7.30 8.01 2.44
CA PHE A 20 6.13 7.30 2.92
C PHE A 20 6.48 6.27 4.01
N GLU A 21 7.52 5.45 3.82
CA GLU A 21 8.01 4.51 4.84
C GLU A 21 8.43 5.25 6.13
N ALA A 22 9.03 6.43 6.02
CA ALA A 22 9.36 7.26 7.18
C ALA A 22 8.10 7.72 7.94
N LYS A 23 7.01 8.04 7.23
CA LYS A 23 5.72 8.33 7.89
C LYS A 23 5.14 7.10 8.58
N LEU A 24 5.19 5.93 7.92
CA LEU A 24 4.73 4.68 8.54
C LEU A 24 5.51 4.39 9.82
N LYS A 25 6.83 4.58 9.80
CA LYS A 25 7.69 4.43 10.98
C LYS A 25 7.32 5.38 12.12
N ASP A 26 7.05 6.65 11.81
CA ASP A 26 6.60 7.63 12.81
C ASP A 26 5.32 7.20 13.52
N LYS A 27 4.36 6.60 12.80
CA LYS A 27 3.09 6.12 13.37
C LYS A 27 3.23 4.79 14.10
N ALA A 28 3.92 3.83 13.49
CA ALA A 28 4.01 2.47 13.98
C ALA A 28 5.08 2.27 15.07
N GLY A 29 6.11 3.11 15.09
CA GLY A 29 7.26 2.97 15.99
C GLY A 29 8.29 1.93 15.54
N TYR A 30 8.13 1.33 14.36
CA TYR A 30 9.06 0.38 13.74
C TYR A 30 9.02 0.51 12.21
N ASP A 31 9.99 -0.10 11.52
CA ASP A 31 10.09 -0.02 10.06
C ASP A 31 9.07 -0.94 9.36
N ILE A 32 8.17 -0.35 8.58
CA ILE A 32 7.27 -1.05 7.65
C ILE A 32 7.74 -0.73 6.23
N LYS A 33 8.11 -1.76 5.47
CA LYS A 33 8.56 -1.61 4.08
C LYS A 33 7.39 -1.57 3.11
N VAL A 34 7.57 -0.87 2.01
CA VAL A 34 6.59 -0.82 0.91
C VAL A 34 7.23 -1.40 -0.34
N ASP A 35 6.65 -2.51 -0.80
CA ASP A 35 7.01 -3.18 -2.04
C ASP A 35 5.91 -2.96 -3.07
N ILE A 36 6.27 -2.66 -4.31
CA ILE A 36 5.33 -2.38 -5.39
C ILE A 36 5.68 -3.28 -6.56
N ASP A 37 4.70 -4.03 -7.06
CA ASP A 37 4.84 -4.73 -8.33
C ASP A 37 4.78 -3.72 -9.48
N TRP A 38 5.93 -3.14 -9.80
CA TRP A 38 6.09 -2.17 -10.88
C TRP A 38 5.63 -2.69 -12.23
N ASN A 39 5.67 -4.00 -12.49
CA ASN A 39 5.20 -4.54 -13.77
C ASN A 39 3.71 -4.29 -13.93
N THR A 40 2.94 -4.50 -12.87
CA THR A 40 1.48 -4.31 -12.90
C THR A 40 1.05 -2.85 -12.94
N PHE A 41 1.77 -1.96 -12.26
CA PHE A 41 1.49 -0.51 -12.27
C PHE A 41 1.88 0.17 -13.59
N THR A 42 2.71 -0.48 -14.41
CA THR A 42 3.24 0.12 -15.65
C THR A 42 2.93 -0.68 -16.91
N ALA A 43 2.08 -1.69 -16.79
CA ALA A 43 1.55 -2.48 -17.90
C ALA A 43 0.64 -1.63 -18.82
N PHE A 44 0.08 -0.53 -18.30
CA PHE A 44 -0.92 0.28 -18.96
C PHE A 44 -0.35 1.64 -19.39
N ASN A 45 -0.70 2.71 -18.68
CA ASN A 45 -0.22 4.08 -18.83
C ASN A 45 0.22 4.62 -17.46
N GLN A 46 0.41 5.93 -17.31
CA GLN A 46 0.86 6.54 -16.05
C GLN A 46 -0.23 6.63 -14.97
N TYR A 47 -1.53 6.47 -15.30
CA TYR A 47 -2.62 6.70 -14.35
C TYR A 47 -2.53 5.88 -13.05
N PRO A 48 -2.19 4.58 -13.06
CA PRO A 48 -2.02 3.82 -11.82
C PRO A 48 -0.94 4.40 -10.91
N LEU A 49 0.17 4.86 -11.50
CA LEU A 49 1.27 5.50 -10.78
C LEU A 49 0.87 6.85 -10.19
N GLU A 50 0.10 7.64 -10.93
CA GLU A 50 -0.41 8.95 -10.48
C GLU A 50 -1.40 8.84 -9.32
N ARG A 51 -2.10 7.70 -9.22
CA ARG A 51 -3.10 7.42 -8.17
C ARG A 51 -2.52 6.79 -6.90
N LEU A 52 -1.23 6.45 -6.87
CA LEU A 52 -0.59 5.84 -5.70
C LEU A 52 -0.66 6.70 -4.44
N ASP A 53 -0.70 8.03 -4.59
CA ASP A 53 -0.80 8.93 -3.43
C ASP A 53 -2.11 8.67 -2.64
N ILE A 54 -3.21 8.33 -3.32
CA ILE A 54 -4.49 7.98 -2.67
C ILE A 54 -4.33 6.71 -1.83
N VAL A 55 -3.65 5.71 -2.37
CA VAL A 55 -3.36 4.44 -1.68
C VAL A 55 -2.45 4.69 -0.46
N PHE A 56 -1.43 5.53 -0.61
CA PHE A 56 -0.53 5.88 0.49
C PHE A 56 -1.26 6.62 1.62
N ASP A 57 -2.18 7.53 1.30
CA ASP A 57 -2.99 8.22 2.31
C ASP A 57 -3.88 7.24 3.09
N ASP A 58 -4.52 6.29 2.41
CA ASP A 58 -5.33 5.24 3.04
C ASP A 58 -4.48 4.34 3.96
N LEU A 59 -3.27 3.96 3.52
CA LEU A 59 -2.35 3.14 4.31
C LEU A 59 -1.78 3.87 5.52
N GLU A 60 -1.43 5.15 5.37
CA GLU A 60 -0.99 5.98 6.51
C GLU A 60 -2.09 6.08 7.56
N SER A 61 -3.33 6.34 7.13
CA SER A 61 -4.50 6.44 8.02
C SER A 61 -4.80 5.12 8.71
N PHE A 62 -4.74 4.00 8.00
CA PHE A 62 -4.88 2.65 8.54
C PHE A 62 -3.85 2.37 9.65
N VAL A 63 -2.56 2.58 9.38
CA VAL A 63 -1.50 2.33 10.37
C VAL A 63 -1.70 3.22 11.59
N LYS A 64 -2.07 4.48 11.39
CA LYS A 64 -2.38 5.41 12.49
C LYS A 64 -3.55 4.93 13.36
N LYS A 65 -4.59 4.32 12.76
CA LYS A 65 -5.75 3.79 13.51
C LYS A 65 -5.36 2.62 14.40
N ILE A 66 -4.65 1.63 13.85
CA ILE A 66 -4.21 0.47 14.63
C ILE A 66 -3.19 0.89 15.70
N CYS A 67 -2.21 1.72 15.34
CA CYS A 67 -1.15 2.15 16.25
C CYS A 67 -1.55 3.34 17.16
N ALA A 68 -2.84 3.51 17.45
CA ALA A 68 -3.35 4.57 18.32
C ALA A 68 -2.90 4.41 19.78
N ASP A 69 -2.59 3.18 20.21
CA ASP A 69 -2.05 2.85 21.52
C ASP A 69 -0.87 1.85 21.42
N ASP A 70 -0.23 1.57 22.56
CA ASP A 70 0.94 0.70 22.61
C ASP A 70 0.59 -0.77 22.33
N MET A 71 -0.64 -1.20 22.64
CA MET A 71 -1.10 -2.56 22.38
C MET A 71 -1.22 -2.82 20.88
N GLY A 72 -1.83 -1.90 20.14
CA GLY A 72 -1.95 -1.98 18.68
C GLY A 72 -0.61 -1.88 17.96
N LYS A 73 0.35 -1.09 18.48
CA LYS A 73 1.72 -1.04 17.95
C LYS A 73 2.44 -2.37 18.06
N GLU A 74 2.45 -2.98 19.25
CA GLU A 74 3.11 -4.27 19.45
C GLU A 74 2.41 -5.38 18.64
N ALA A 75 1.08 -5.42 18.63
CA ALA A 75 0.33 -6.42 17.87
C ALA A 75 0.60 -6.31 16.36
N LEU A 76 0.58 -5.09 15.80
CA LEU A 76 0.88 -4.89 14.38
C LEU A 76 2.31 -5.28 14.04
N LYS A 77 3.29 -4.95 14.90
CA LYS A 77 4.71 -5.25 14.70
C LYS A 77 5.01 -6.75 14.64
N GLU A 78 4.26 -7.57 15.38
CA GLU A 78 4.42 -9.03 15.33
C GLU A 78 3.94 -9.63 14.00
N LYS A 79 3.00 -8.98 13.32
CA LYS A 79 2.25 -9.52 12.18
C LYS A 79 2.51 -8.82 10.86
N LEU A 80 3.10 -7.63 10.86
CA LEU A 80 3.28 -6.81 9.66
C LEU A 80 4.66 -6.19 9.65
N SER A 81 5.36 -6.36 8.54
CA SER A 81 6.66 -5.74 8.28
C SER A 81 6.78 -5.18 6.87
N THR A 82 5.93 -5.64 5.96
CA THR A 82 5.93 -5.26 4.54
C THR A 82 4.50 -5.08 4.05
N ILE A 83 4.27 -4.07 3.21
CA ILE A 83 3.04 -3.91 2.45
C ILE A 83 3.41 -4.09 0.98
N HIS A 84 2.78 -5.05 0.30
CA HIS A 84 3.00 -5.33 -1.12
C HIS A 84 1.82 -4.85 -1.94
N LEU A 85 2.06 -3.98 -2.91
CA LEU A 85 1.03 -3.39 -3.76
C LEU A 85 1.07 -3.98 -5.16
N THR A 86 -0.08 -4.43 -5.62
CA THR A 86 -0.32 -4.96 -6.96
C THR A 86 -1.46 -4.17 -7.61
N ASN A 87 -1.36 -3.91 -8.91
CA ASN A 87 -2.44 -3.32 -9.69
C ASN A 87 -3.05 -4.33 -10.67
N THR A 88 -4.35 -4.23 -10.91
CA THR A 88 -5.07 -5.07 -11.87
C THR A 88 -6.03 -4.24 -12.72
N GLU A 89 -6.41 -4.75 -13.89
CA GLU A 89 -7.53 -4.22 -14.66
C GLU A 89 -8.87 -4.89 -14.34
N ASN A 90 -8.84 -6.01 -13.64
CA ASN A 90 -10.01 -6.81 -13.31
C ASN A 90 -10.51 -6.47 -11.90
N ASN A 91 -11.75 -6.00 -11.79
CA ASN A 91 -12.32 -5.64 -10.49
C ASN A 91 -12.45 -6.86 -9.55
N ASP A 92 -12.66 -8.06 -10.11
CA ASP A 92 -12.81 -9.30 -9.34
C ASP A 92 -11.52 -9.76 -8.66
N GLU A 93 -10.37 -9.21 -9.07
CA GLU A 93 -9.04 -9.49 -8.49
C GLU A 93 -8.67 -8.53 -7.36
N VAL A 94 -9.48 -7.50 -7.09
CA VAL A 94 -9.26 -6.56 -5.98
C VAL A 94 -9.39 -7.33 -4.67
N ALA A 95 -8.28 -7.42 -3.93
CA ALA A 95 -8.16 -8.31 -2.79
C ALA A 95 -7.20 -7.77 -1.74
N MET A 96 -7.31 -8.32 -0.53
CA MET A 96 -6.42 -8.08 0.60
C MET A 96 -6.08 -9.40 1.27
N GLU A 97 -4.80 -9.63 1.53
CA GLU A 97 -4.30 -10.83 2.20
C GLU A 97 -3.13 -10.49 3.11
N LEU A 98 -3.18 -10.91 4.38
CA LEU A 98 -2.03 -10.86 5.28
C LEU A 98 -1.42 -12.25 5.42
N LYS A 99 -0.21 -12.44 4.91
CA LYS A 99 0.56 -13.69 5.06
C LYS A 99 2.05 -13.38 5.16
N ASP A 100 2.79 -14.21 5.89
CA ASP A 100 4.25 -14.10 6.00
C ASP A 100 4.74 -12.67 6.36
N ASN A 101 4.04 -12.04 7.30
CA ASN A 101 4.25 -10.65 7.73
C ASN A 101 4.20 -9.59 6.60
N THR A 102 3.50 -9.92 5.52
CA THR A 102 3.30 -9.07 4.35
C THR A 102 1.81 -8.89 4.09
N LEU A 103 1.36 -7.64 4.09
CA LEU A 103 0.01 -7.28 3.66
C LEU A 103 0.00 -7.07 2.15
N TYR A 104 -0.57 -8.01 1.42
CA TYR A 104 -0.78 -7.94 -0.02
C TYR A 104 -2.08 -7.20 -0.32
N LEU A 105 -1.98 -6.15 -1.13
CA LEU A 105 -3.11 -5.37 -1.58
C LEU A 105 -3.13 -5.34 -3.10
N THR A 106 -4.21 -5.84 -3.67
CA THR A 106 -4.49 -5.73 -5.11
C THR A 106 -5.53 -4.65 -5.32
N HIS A 107 -5.20 -3.66 -6.14
CA HIS A 107 -6.04 -2.51 -6.46
C HIS A 107 -6.36 -2.47 -7.94
N GLN A 108 -7.52 -1.93 -8.30
CA GLN A 108 -7.84 -1.58 -9.69
C GLN A 108 -7.68 -0.07 -9.86
N LEU A 109 -6.51 0.36 -10.36
CA LEU A 109 -6.18 1.78 -10.52
C LEU A 109 -6.11 2.22 -11.99
N VAL A 110 -6.57 1.37 -12.91
CA VAL A 110 -6.54 1.61 -14.36
C VAL A 110 -7.91 2.02 -14.88
N GLN A 111 -7.93 2.63 -16.06
CA GLN A 111 -9.16 3.06 -16.74
C GLN A 111 -9.95 4.12 -15.93
N ALA A 112 -11.23 4.29 -16.26
CA ALA A 112 -12.15 5.17 -15.56
C ALA A 112 -12.65 4.59 -14.23
N SER A 113 -12.43 3.30 -14.01
CA SER A 113 -12.77 2.61 -12.76
C SER A 113 -11.65 2.77 -11.76
N PHE A 114 -12.01 2.90 -10.49
CA PHE A 114 -11.08 2.92 -9.38
C PHE A 114 -11.69 2.08 -8.27
N SER A 115 -10.96 1.07 -7.82
CA SER A 115 -11.35 0.23 -6.70
C SER A 115 -10.12 -0.07 -5.86
N SER A 116 -10.08 0.54 -4.68
CA SER A 116 -9.09 0.32 -3.65
C SER A 116 -9.80 0.09 -2.32
N GLN A 117 -9.10 -0.58 -1.40
CA GLN A 117 -9.57 -0.73 -0.04
C GLN A 117 -9.31 0.58 0.72
N THR A 118 -10.31 1.07 1.43
CA THR A 118 -10.18 2.27 2.26
C THR A 118 -9.41 1.97 3.54
N ASP A 119 -8.88 3.00 4.18
CA ASP A 119 -8.23 2.92 5.48
C ASP A 119 -9.00 2.07 6.54
N SER A 120 -10.32 2.18 6.55
CA SER A 120 -11.21 1.50 7.50
C SER A 120 -11.39 0.02 7.14
N GLN A 121 -11.48 -0.30 5.85
CA GLN A 121 -11.53 -1.69 5.39
C GLN A 121 -10.22 -2.44 5.69
N ILE A 122 -9.09 -1.75 5.54
CA ILE A 122 -7.77 -2.30 5.86
C ILE A 122 -7.64 -2.51 7.37
N ALA A 123 -8.04 -1.52 8.19
CA ALA A 123 -8.05 -1.63 9.65
C ALA A 123 -8.87 -2.82 10.12
N ASP A 124 -10.14 -2.90 9.70
CA ASP A 124 -11.08 -3.96 10.10
C ASP A 124 -10.61 -5.36 9.69
N TYR A 125 -9.84 -5.47 8.60
CA TYR A 125 -9.28 -6.75 8.15
C TYR A 125 -8.07 -7.13 9.01
N VAL A 126 -7.09 -6.24 9.14
CA VAL A 126 -5.84 -6.54 9.85
C VAL A 126 -6.09 -6.75 11.33
N GLU A 127 -6.92 -5.93 11.98
CA GLU A 127 -7.24 -6.06 13.41
C GLU A 127 -7.79 -7.45 13.78
N LYS A 128 -8.50 -8.13 12.87
CA LYS A 128 -9.03 -9.49 13.12
C LYS A 128 -7.95 -10.57 13.09
N LEU A 129 -6.76 -10.25 12.59
CA LEU A 129 -5.64 -11.17 12.39
C LEU A 129 -4.47 -10.92 13.35
N LEU A 130 -4.52 -9.80 14.09
CA LEU A 130 -3.61 -9.46 15.19
C LEU A 130 -3.90 -10.35 16.40
#